data_AF-A0A2X2Y071-F1
#
_entry.id   AF-A0A2X2Y071-F1
#
_cell.length_a   1.000
_cell.length_b   1.000
_cell.length_c   1.000
_cell.angle_alpha   90.00
_cell.angle_beta   90.00
_cell.angle_gamma   90.00
#
_symmetry.space_group_name_H-M   'P 1'
#
loop_
_entity.id
_entity.type
_entity.pdbx_description
1 polymer ?
#
loop_
_entity_poly.entity_id
_entity_poly.type
_entity_poly.pdbx_seq_one_letter_code
_entity_poly.pdbx_strand_id
1 'polypeptide(L)'
;MDKVIIEEAIKRAIREFDKEKREEKKKTVLHNTKLLMKNFNSLKAHSDKAKYNLKDFELEEEDDDDRAYIMSIRRSKLRTMIMVSHIEMAMGELKAKKIREGAFEQYRALEMYYVEQKTYDEIREELNCGQNTPLRWINSSIKELSVLLFGLDGVKIEMV
;
A
#
# COMPACT_ATOMS: atom_id res chain seq x y z
N MET A 1 -46.22 20.55 -8.90
CA MET A 1 -45.20 20.07 -7.94
C MET A 1 -44.16 19.26 -8.70
N ASP A 2 -43.34 19.96 -9.50
CA ASP A 2 -43.07 19.47 -10.84
C ASP A 2 -41.59 19.49 -11.16
N LYS A 3 -41.08 18.35 -11.64
CA LYS A 3 -39.81 18.15 -12.38
C LYS A 3 -38.52 18.63 -11.72
N VAL A 4 -38.42 19.88 -11.28
CA VAL A 4 -37.29 20.49 -10.56
C VAL A 4 -36.99 19.74 -9.26
N ILE A 5 -38.02 19.37 -8.49
CA ILE A 5 -37.84 18.60 -7.24
C ILE A 5 -37.29 17.19 -7.56
N ILE A 6 -37.76 16.58 -8.65
CA ILE A 6 -37.32 15.24 -9.10
C ILE A 6 -35.89 15.30 -9.64
N GLU A 7 -35.55 16.31 -10.44
CA GLU A 7 -34.19 16.52 -10.96
C GLU A 7 -33.18 16.78 -9.82
N GLU A 8 -33.55 17.58 -8.81
CA GLU A 8 -32.68 17.82 -7.65
C GLU A 8 -32.51 16.55 -6.80
N ALA A 9 -33.58 15.76 -6.62
CA ALA A 9 -33.51 14.47 -5.95
C ALA A 9 -32.60 13.47 -6.69
N ILE A 10 -32.69 13.39 -8.03
CA ILE A 10 -31.84 12.53 -8.85
C ILE A 10 -30.38 12.99 -8.77
N LYS A 11 -30.10 14.30 -8.91
CA LYS A 11 -28.74 14.85 -8.77
C LYS A 11 -28.17 14.58 -7.38
N ARG A 12 -28.98 14.65 -6.33
CA ARG A 12 -28.56 14.33 -4.98
C ARG A 12 -28.25 12.85 -4.82
N ALA A 13 -29.10 11.97 -5.32
CA ALA A 13 -28.89 10.52 -5.29
C ALA A 13 -27.61 10.11 -6.02
N ILE A 14 -27.35 10.67 -7.20
CA ILE A 14 -26.10 10.42 -7.96
C ILE A 14 -24.89 10.91 -7.16
N ARG A 15 -24.94 12.12 -6.60
CA ARG A 15 -23.85 12.67 -5.76
C ARG A 15 -23.58 11.81 -4.53
N GLU A 16 -24.62 11.35 -3.84
CA GLU A 16 -24.49 10.48 -2.67
C GLU A 16 -23.93 9.10 -3.05
N PHE A 17 -24.39 8.49 -4.14
CA PHE A 17 -23.87 7.22 -4.66
C PHE A 17 -22.39 7.31 -5.08
N ASP A 18 -22.01 8.36 -5.81
CA ASP A 18 -20.63 8.58 -6.21
C ASP A 18 -19.71 8.81 -5.01
N LYS A 19 -20.21 9.52 -3.98
CA LYS A 19 -19.48 9.71 -2.72
C LYS A 19 -19.27 8.37 -2.00
N GLU A 20 -20.30 7.54 -1.88
CA GLU A 20 -20.21 6.21 -1.25
C GLU A 20 -19.19 5.31 -1.97
N LYS A 21 -19.25 5.24 -3.30
CA LYS A 21 -18.27 4.48 -4.10
C LYS A 21 -16.84 4.98 -3.90
N ARG A 22 -16.62 6.28 -3.83
CA ARG A 22 -15.28 6.86 -3.56
C ARG A 22 -14.79 6.50 -2.17
N GLU A 23 -15.65 6.54 -1.16
CA GLU A 23 -15.30 6.15 0.21
C GLU A 23 -14.98 4.66 0.33
N GLU A 24 -15.72 3.80 -0.37
CA GLU A 24 -15.45 2.36 -0.44
C GLU A 24 -14.10 2.09 -1.11
N LYS A 25 -13.83 2.71 -2.27
CA LYS A 25 -12.55 2.58 -2.96
C LYS A 25 -11.38 3.00 -2.07
N LYS A 26 -11.53 4.09 -1.32
CA LYS A 26 -10.54 4.57 -0.35
C LYS A 26 -10.31 3.57 0.79
N LYS A 27 -11.39 3.00 1.37
CA LYS A 27 -11.28 1.98 2.42
C LYS A 27 -10.49 0.78 1.90
N THR A 28 -10.76 0.35 0.67
CA THR A 28 -10.04 -0.73 0.00
C THR A 28 -8.56 -0.40 -0.20
N VAL A 29 -8.23 0.80 -0.68
CA VAL A 29 -6.83 1.20 -0.91
C VAL A 29 -6.04 1.31 0.38
N LEU A 30 -6.63 1.88 1.43
CA LEU A 30 -5.99 1.98 2.75
C LEU A 30 -5.81 0.58 3.37
N HIS A 31 -6.81 -0.28 3.24
CA HIS A 31 -6.75 -1.66 3.68
C HIS A 31 -5.63 -2.42 2.94
N ASN A 32 -5.58 -2.30 1.62
CA ASN A 32 -4.55 -2.93 0.79
C ASN A 32 -3.15 -2.44 1.15
N THR A 33 -2.97 -1.14 1.38
CA THR A 33 -1.70 -0.57 1.83
C THR A 33 -1.26 -1.18 3.16
N LYS A 34 -2.17 -1.27 4.14
CA LYS A 34 -1.88 -1.94 5.42
C LYS A 34 -1.54 -3.41 5.23
N LEU A 35 -2.24 -4.12 4.35
CA LEU A 35 -2.01 -5.53 4.07
C LEU A 35 -0.64 -5.76 3.42
N LEU A 36 -0.26 -4.93 2.45
CA LEU A 36 1.06 -4.96 1.83
C LEU A 36 2.15 -4.73 2.87
N MET A 37 2.03 -3.70 3.70
CA MET A 37 3.02 -3.39 4.73
C MET A 37 3.12 -4.47 5.81
N LYS A 38 2.00 -5.08 6.23
CA LYS A 38 2.00 -6.22 7.17
C LYS A 38 2.77 -7.43 6.63
N ASN A 39 2.71 -7.66 5.31
CA ASN A 39 3.37 -8.78 4.65
C ASN A 39 4.71 -8.40 4.01
N PHE A 40 5.18 -7.16 4.18
CA PHE A 40 6.32 -6.63 3.44
C PHE A 40 7.57 -7.48 3.62
N ASN A 41 7.94 -7.82 4.87
CA ASN A 41 9.11 -8.66 5.16
C ASN A 41 9.02 -10.03 4.49
N SER A 42 7.84 -10.66 4.49
CA SER A 42 7.61 -11.96 3.84
C SER A 42 7.69 -11.86 2.32
N LEU A 43 7.09 -10.83 1.73
CA LEU A 43 7.15 -10.56 0.30
C LEU A 43 8.59 -10.28 -0.15
N LYS A 44 9.35 -9.49 0.63
CA LYS A 44 10.75 -9.18 0.38
C LYS A 44 11.62 -10.44 0.42
N ALA A 45 11.48 -11.26 1.46
CA ALA A 45 12.18 -12.54 1.55
C ALA A 45 11.84 -13.48 0.37
N HIS A 46 10.58 -13.49 -0.08
CA HIS A 46 10.17 -14.28 -1.25
C HIS A 46 10.78 -13.75 -2.56
N SER A 47 10.79 -12.42 -2.74
CA SER A 47 11.40 -11.74 -3.88
C SER A 47 12.91 -12.02 -3.97
N ASP A 48 13.63 -11.96 -2.86
CA ASP A 48 15.07 -12.20 -2.85
C ASP A 48 15.42 -13.67 -3.17
N LYS A 49 14.64 -14.62 -2.64
CA LYS A 49 14.76 -16.04 -3.03
C LYS A 49 14.41 -16.26 -4.51
N ALA A 50 13.45 -15.52 -5.07
CA ALA A 50 13.06 -15.66 -6.47
C ALA A 50 14.16 -15.19 -7.43
N LYS A 51 14.90 -14.10 -7.11
CA LYS A 51 16.04 -13.62 -7.89
C LYS A 51 17.14 -14.68 -8.06
N TYR A 52 17.36 -15.51 -7.03
CA TYR A 52 18.32 -16.61 -7.07
C TYR A 52 17.84 -17.72 -8.02
N ASN A 53 16.61 -18.19 -7.84
CA ASN A 53 16.05 -19.29 -8.64
C ASN A 53 15.91 -19.00 -10.15
N LEU A 54 15.68 -17.74 -10.56
CA LEU A 54 15.54 -17.40 -11.98
C LEU A 54 16.85 -17.55 -12.78
N LYS A 55 18.01 -17.46 -12.11
CA LYS A 55 19.32 -17.65 -12.74
C LYS A 55 19.66 -19.13 -12.99
N ASP A 56 19.01 -20.02 -12.25
CA ASP A 56 19.34 -21.45 -12.23
C ASP A 56 18.46 -22.28 -13.19
N PHE A 57 17.54 -21.64 -13.93
CA PHE A 57 16.54 -22.31 -14.78
C PHE A 57 16.72 -21.93 -16.26
N GLU A 58 17.86 -22.30 -16.85
CA GLU A 58 17.90 -22.62 -18.28
C GLU A 58 17.26 -24.00 -18.44
N LEU A 59 16.07 -24.07 -19.04
CA LEU A 59 15.27 -25.29 -19.11
C LEU A 59 15.34 -25.93 -20.50
N GLU A 60 15.69 -27.21 -20.50
CA GLU A 60 15.50 -28.19 -21.57
C GLU A 60 13.99 -28.41 -21.88
N GLU A 61 13.71 -29.08 -23.00
CA GLU A 61 12.38 -29.21 -23.60
C GLU A 61 11.33 -29.89 -22.68
N GLU A 62 10.39 -29.11 -22.12
CA GLU A 62 9.25 -29.60 -21.31
C GLU A 62 7.96 -29.76 -22.15
N ASP A 63 7.01 -30.59 -21.70
CA ASP A 63 5.65 -30.74 -22.26
C ASP A 63 4.78 -29.48 -22.02
N ASP A 64 3.74 -29.27 -22.84
CA ASP A 64 2.96 -28.02 -22.87
C ASP A 64 2.21 -27.68 -21.55
N ASP A 65 1.73 -28.68 -20.81
CA ASP A 65 1.05 -28.48 -19.51
C ASP A 65 2.02 -28.02 -18.42
N ASP A 66 3.22 -28.61 -18.37
CA ASP A 66 4.28 -28.23 -17.43
C ASP A 66 4.77 -26.80 -17.71
N ARG A 67 4.90 -26.42 -19.00
CA ARG A 67 5.22 -25.05 -19.40
C ARG A 67 4.19 -24.04 -18.88
N ALA A 68 2.89 -24.33 -19.03
CA ALA A 68 1.84 -23.42 -18.57
C ALA A 68 1.89 -23.21 -17.05
N TYR A 69 2.07 -24.29 -16.29
CA TYR A 69 2.19 -24.23 -14.84
C TYR A 69 3.44 -23.45 -14.40
N ILE A 70 4.60 -23.74 -14.99
CA ILE A 70 5.86 -23.04 -14.71
C ILE A 70 5.76 -21.55 -15.06
N MET A 71 5.12 -21.21 -16.18
CA MET A 71 4.87 -19.81 -16.55
C MET A 71 3.98 -19.09 -15.54
N SER A 72 2.99 -19.76 -14.95
CA SER A 72 2.15 -19.19 -13.89
C SER A 72 2.96 -18.85 -12.62
N ILE A 73 3.87 -19.74 -12.22
CA ILE A 73 4.77 -19.53 -11.07
C ILE A 73 5.72 -18.37 -11.34
N ARG A 74 6.34 -18.33 -12.53
CA ARG A 74 7.24 -17.25 -12.95
C ARG A 74 6.52 -15.90 -12.94
N ARG A 75 5.31 -15.81 -13.50
CA ARG A 75 4.48 -14.59 -13.46
C ARG A 75 4.14 -14.17 -12.04
N SER A 76 3.81 -15.12 -11.15
CA SER A 76 3.54 -14.83 -9.74
C SER A 76 4.77 -14.24 -9.04
N LYS A 77 5.94 -14.85 -9.23
CA LYS A 77 7.22 -14.36 -8.69
C LYS A 77 7.58 -12.96 -9.20
N LEU A 78 7.46 -12.74 -10.51
CA LEU A 78 7.75 -11.44 -11.12
C LEU A 78 6.84 -10.34 -10.55
N ARG A 79 5.54 -10.59 -10.41
CA ARG A 79 4.60 -9.64 -9.78
C ARG A 79 5.01 -9.30 -8.35
N THR A 80 5.41 -10.29 -7.57
CA THR A 80 5.90 -10.07 -6.19
C THR A 80 7.16 -9.21 -6.17
N MET A 81 8.13 -9.47 -7.06
CA MET A 81 9.35 -8.66 -7.15
C MET A 81 9.05 -7.20 -7.50
N ILE A 82 8.17 -6.97 -8.48
CA ILE A 82 7.72 -5.61 -8.86
C ILE A 82 7.05 -4.93 -7.67
N MET A 83 6.16 -5.64 -6.96
CA MET A 83 5.45 -5.09 -5.81
C MET A 83 6.40 -4.71 -4.66
N VAL A 84 7.38 -5.56 -4.34
CA VAL A 84 8.40 -5.25 -3.32
C VAL A 84 9.20 -4.03 -3.72
N SER A 85 9.68 -3.96 -4.96
CA SER A 85 10.41 -2.80 -5.46
C SER A 85 9.58 -1.52 -5.39
N HIS A 86 8.28 -1.62 -5.72
CA HIS A 86 7.35 -0.48 -5.64
C HIS A 86 7.17 0.02 -4.21
N ILE A 87 7.03 -0.89 -3.24
CA ILE A 87 6.95 -0.55 -1.81
C ILE A 87 8.25 0.12 -1.34
N GLU A 88 9.41 -0.42 -1.69
CA GLU A 88 10.70 0.15 -1.30
C GLU A 88 10.90 1.57 -1.85
N MET A 89 10.55 1.81 -3.12
CA MET A 89 10.58 3.15 -3.70
C MET A 89 9.64 4.11 -2.97
N ALA A 90 8.38 3.70 -2.76
CA ALA A 90 7.38 4.51 -2.07
C ALA A 90 7.78 4.83 -0.61
N MET A 91 8.38 3.87 0.10
CA MET A 91 8.93 4.11 1.44
C MET A 91 10.10 5.11 1.41
N GLY A 92 10.99 5.00 0.42
CA GLY A 92 12.10 5.94 0.23
C GLY A 92 11.62 7.37 -0.03
N GLU A 93 10.60 7.53 -0.88
CA GLU A 93 9.98 8.83 -1.14
C GLU A 93 9.28 9.40 0.10
N LEU A 94 8.54 8.57 0.84
CA LEU A 94 7.89 8.97 2.09
C LEU A 94 8.94 9.42 3.13
N LYS A 95 10.04 8.67 3.27
CA LYS A 95 11.16 9.04 4.15
C LYS A 95 11.71 10.41 3.79
N ALA A 96 12.03 10.62 2.51
CA ALA A 96 12.58 11.88 2.02
C ALA A 96 11.61 13.04 2.25
N LYS A 97 10.30 12.84 2.03
CA LYS A 97 9.27 13.83 2.33
C LYS A 97 9.24 14.18 3.82
N LYS A 98 9.20 13.19 4.71
CA LYS A 98 9.15 13.41 6.17
C LYS A 98 10.39 14.10 6.72
N ILE A 99 11.57 13.83 6.14
CA ILE A 99 12.79 14.57 6.47
C ILE A 99 12.63 16.05 6.09
N ARG A 100 12.17 16.35 4.88
CA ARG A 100 11.96 17.75 4.43
C ARG A 100 10.92 18.50 5.27
N GLU A 101 9.92 17.79 5.78
CA GLU A 101 8.88 18.36 6.66
C GLU A 101 9.32 18.52 8.12
N GLY A 102 10.53 18.07 8.49
CA GLY A 102 10.98 18.06 9.89
C GLY A 102 10.16 17.09 10.77
N ALA A 103 9.63 16.02 10.17
CA ALA A 103 8.72 15.07 10.78
C ALA A 103 9.20 13.62 10.61
N PHE A 104 10.52 13.41 10.64
CA PHE A 104 11.17 12.12 10.38
C PHE A 104 10.67 11.01 11.33
N GLU A 105 10.35 11.36 12.57
CA GLU A 105 9.81 10.46 13.60
C GLU A 105 8.54 9.75 13.13
N GLN A 106 7.74 10.39 12.26
CA GLN A 106 6.53 9.78 11.70
C GLN A 106 6.84 8.64 10.73
N TYR A 107 7.89 8.79 9.91
CA TYR A 107 8.39 7.72 9.06
C TYR A 107 9.08 6.65 9.91
N ARG A 108 9.89 7.07 10.89
CA ARG A 108 10.61 6.14 11.76
C ARG A 108 9.65 5.22 12.52
N ALA A 109 8.56 5.74 13.07
CA ALA A 109 7.52 4.94 13.71
C ALA A 109 6.88 3.91 12.75
N LEU A 110 6.65 4.29 11.47
CA LEU A 110 6.16 3.37 10.44
C LEU A 110 7.15 2.22 10.19
N GLU A 111 8.43 2.56 10.00
CA GLU A 111 9.50 1.60 9.74
C GLU A 111 9.69 0.64 10.92
N MET A 112 9.76 1.18 12.14
CA MET A 112 9.86 0.38 13.36
C MET A 112 8.69 -0.60 13.51
N TYR A 113 7.46 -0.16 13.21
CA TYR A 113 6.29 -1.02 13.34
C TYR A 113 6.24 -2.12 12.28
N TYR A 114 6.37 -1.78 10.99
CA TYR A 114 6.15 -2.73 9.91
C TYR A 114 7.40 -3.51 9.49
N VAL A 115 8.59 -2.90 9.59
CA VAL A 115 9.85 -3.54 9.16
C VAL A 115 10.54 -4.19 10.35
N GLU A 116 10.70 -3.45 11.45
CA GLU A 116 11.37 -3.94 12.65
C GLU A 116 10.45 -4.75 13.59
N GLN A 117 9.13 -4.77 13.31
CA GLN A 117 8.13 -5.51 14.08
C GLN A 117 8.02 -5.08 15.55
N LYS A 118 8.34 -3.82 15.84
CA LYS A 118 8.20 -3.23 17.19
C LYS A 118 6.75 -2.94 17.54
N THR A 119 6.44 -3.10 18.82
CA THR A 119 5.18 -2.72 19.45
C THR A 119 5.05 -1.20 19.59
N TYR A 120 3.84 -0.70 19.82
CA TYR A 120 3.64 0.73 20.05
C TYR A 120 4.33 1.24 21.32
N ASP A 121 4.49 0.40 22.35
CA ASP A 121 5.18 0.78 23.58
C ASP A 121 6.69 0.90 23.36
N GLU A 122 7.31 -0.03 22.63
CA GLU A 122 8.73 0.08 22.24
C GLU A 122 8.99 1.33 21.38
N ILE A 123 8.10 1.62 20.42
CA ILE A 123 8.20 2.84 19.60
C ILE A 123 8.05 4.10 20.47
N ARG A 124 7.15 4.07 21.45
CA ARG A 124 6.93 5.18 22.38
C ARG A 124 8.20 5.49 23.17
N GLU A 125 8.84 4.45 23.69
CA GLU A 125 10.05 4.56 24.49
C GLU A 125 11.25 5.04 23.66
N GLU A 126 11.47 4.44 22.49
CA GLU A 126 12.61 4.78 21.63
C GLU A 126 12.48 6.16 20.98
N LEU A 127 11.26 6.59 20.63
CA LEU A 127 11.02 7.92 20.05
C LEU A 127 10.59 8.97 21.08
N ASN A 128 10.58 8.62 22.37
CA ASN A 128 10.19 9.49 23.48
C ASN A 128 8.92 10.31 23.20
N CYS A 129 7.82 9.63 22.87
CA CYS A 129 6.58 10.29 22.46
C CYS A 129 5.37 9.91 23.34
N GLY A 130 4.25 10.62 23.18
CA GLY A 130 3.03 10.34 23.95
C GLY A 130 2.37 9.01 23.55
N GLN A 131 1.58 8.41 24.45
CA GLN A 131 0.96 7.08 24.28
C GLN A 131 0.25 6.85 22.94
N ASN A 132 -0.52 7.83 22.45
CA ASN A 132 -1.29 7.69 21.20
C ASN A 132 -0.52 8.17 19.95
N THR A 133 0.70 8.67 20.13
CA THR A 133 1.50 9.28 19.07
C THR A 133 1.98 8.26 18.03
N PRO A 134 2.50 7.06 18.40
CA PRO A 134 2.91 6.05 17.43
C PRO A 134 1.77 5.67 16.48
N LEU A 135 0.59 5.35 17.03
CA LEU A 135 -0.59 4.99 16.24
C LEU A 135 -1.00 6.10 15.26
N ARG A 136 -0.98 7.36 15.71
CA ARG A 136 -1.33 8.51 14.86
C ARG A 136 -0.32 8.68 13.73
N TRP A 137 0.98 8.63 14.04
CA TRP A 137 2.05 8.74 13.07
C TRP A 137 2.02 7.63 12.04
N ILE A 138 1.91 6.38 12.48
CA ILE A 138 1.83 5.20 11.59
C ILE A 138 0.61 5.31 10.66
N ASN A 139 -0.57 5.66 11.19
CA ASN A 139 -1.77 5.82 10.35
C ASN A 139 -1.66 7.00 9.37
N SER A 140 -0.98 8.09 9.73
CA SER A 140 -0.72 9.20 8.80
C SER A 140 0.21 8.76 7.67
N SER A 141 1.33 8.15 8.03
CA SER A 141 2.33 7.63 7.10
C SER A 141 1.72 6.58 6.15
N ILE A 142 0.83 5.71 6.63
CA ILE A 142 0.10 4.74 5.78
C ILE A 142 -0.83 5.43 4.78
N LYS A 143 -1.51 6.52 5.15
CA LYS A 143 -2.35 7.27 4.19
C LYS A 143 -1.50 7.88 3.09
N GLU A 144 -0.37 8.47 3.44
CA GLU A 144 0.56 9.05 2.46
C GLU A 144 1.16 7.96 1.57
N LEU A 145 1.58 6.83 2.16
CA LEU A 145 2.09 5.69 1.42
C LEU A 145 1.04 5.11 0.45
N SER A 146 -0.24 5.12 0.82
CA SER A 146 -1.32 4.65 -0.06
C SER A 146 -1.44 5.47 -1.36
N VAL A 147 -1.15 6.78 -1.28
CA VAL A 147 -1.08 7.65 -2.47
C VAL A 147 0.13 7.31 -3.32
N LEU A 148 1.29 7.09 -2.71
CA LEU A 148 2.52 6.74 -3.43
C LEU A 148 2.39 5.38 -4.15
N LEU A 149 1.70 4.42 -3.52
CA LEU A 149 1.49 3.10 -4.09
C LEU A 149 0.43 3.05 -5.19
N PHE A 150 -0.68 3.78 -5.03
CA PHE A 150 -1.87 3.63 -5.86
C PHE A 150 -2.27 4.89 -6.66
N GLY A 151 -1.51 5.98 -6.54
CA GLY A 151 -1.75 7.22 -7.27
C GLY A 151 -3.10 7.84 -6.94
N LEU A 152 -3.86 8.23 -7.98
CA LEU A 152 -5.18 8.85 -7.86
C LEU A 152 -6.15 8.02 -7.01
N ASP A 153 -6.01 6.69 -7.02
CA ASP A 153 -6.85 5.79 -6.23
C ASP A 153 -6.58 5.91 -4.72
N GLY A 154 -5.41 6.43 -4.34
CA GLY A 154 -5.08 6.79 -2.95
C GLY A 154 -5.48 8.22 -2.56
N VAL A 155 -5.86 9.08 -3.51
CA VAL A 155 -6.15 10.51 -3.26
C VAL A 155 -7.64 10.75 -3.10
N LYS A 156 -8.02 11.63 -2.18
CA LYS A 156 -9.39 12.18 -2.11
C LYS A 156 -9.50 13.35 -3.07
N ILE A 157 -10.02 13.12 -4.27
CA ILE A 157 -10.40 14.20 -5.20
C ILE A 157 -11.91 14.40 -5.10
N GLU A 158 -12.32 15.55 -4.57
CA GLU A 158 -13.68 16.05 -4.76
C GLU A 158 -13.70 16.75 -6.11
N MET A 159 -14.14 16.04 -7.16
CA MET A 159 -14.51 16.71 -8.40
C MET A 159 -15.76 17.55 -8.11
N VAL A 160 -15.62 18.87 -8.22
CA VAL A 160 -16.68 19.88 -8.13
C VAL A 160 -17.62 19.74 -9.32
#